data_AF-A0A150WHY8-F1
#
_entry.id   AF-A0A150WHY8-F1
#
_cell.length_a   1.000
_cell.length_b   1.000
_cell.length_c   1.000
_cell.angle_alpha   90.00
_cell.angle_beta   90.00
_cell.angle_gamma   90.00
#
_symmetry.space_group_name_H-M   'P 1'
#
loop_
_entity.id
_entity.type
_entity.pdbx_description
1 polymer ?
#
loop_
_entity_poly.entity_id
_entity_poly.type
_entity_poly.pdbx_seq_one_letter_code
_entity_poly.pdbx_strand_id
1 'polypeptide(L)'
;MSGIAGSLLAIFVIPVIALALEPSDPASFCSRFLDQTEIELCQSRAASENIDWYAGSVCNMQKEDKAFWKCWESVKDKTINLQALKKCVDSEGDDDRQSCVNSALTPPRRPASDSSGIFQPLKNKKPDQPLKKSK
;
A
#
# COMPACT_ATOMS: atom_id res chain seq x y z
N MET A 1 24.38 -63.25 1.40
CA MET A 1 22.99 -63.07 0.92
C MET A 1 22.37 -62.00 1.82
N SER A 2 22.57 -60.70 1.58
CA SER A 2 21.97 -59.86 0.52
C SER A 2 20.46 -60.10 0.42
N GLY A 3 19.55 -59.17 0.65
CA GLY A 3 19.63 -57.77 1.06
C GLY A 3 18.19 -57.31 1.28
N ILE A 4 17.93 -56.54 2.34
CA ILE A 4 16.63 -55.92 2.58
C ILE A 4 16.49 -54.73 1.63
N ALA A 5 15.58 -54.87 0.68
CA ALA A 5 15.21 -53.82 -0.27
C ALA A 5 14.69 -52.60 0.49
N GLY A 6 15.46 -51.51 0.45
CA GLY A 6 15.10 -50.23 1.02
C GLY A 6 13.89 -49.65 0.29
N SER A 7 12.83 -49.34 1.05
CA SER A 7 11.73 -48.50 0.57
C SER A 7 12.27 -47.12 0.19
N LEU A 8 12.33 -46.86 -1.11
CA LEU A 8 12.48 -45.53 -1.67
C LEU A 8 11.17 -44.76 -1.39
N LEU A 9 11.12 -44.09 -0.24
CA LEU A 9 10.16 -43.03 0.02
C LEU A 9 10.40 -41.92 -1.01
N ALA A 10 9.57 -41.90 -2.05
CA ALA A 10 9.50 -40.81 -3.00
C ALA A 10 9.07 -39.53 -2.25
N ILE A 11 10.06 -38.69 -1.92
CA ILE A 11 9.84 -37.35 -1.41
C ILE A 11 9.23 -36.55 -2.57
N PHE A 12 7.91 -36.44 -2.59
CA PHE A 12 7.20 -35.50 -3.44
C PHE A 12 7.64 -34.09 -3.04
N VAL A 13 8.51 -33.51 -3.85
CA VAL A 13 8.85 -32.08 -3.80
C VAL A 13 7.58 -31.34 -4.26
N ILE A 14 6.78 -30.90 -3.29
CA ILE A 14 5.63 -30.05 -3.55
C ILE A 14 6.19 -28.74 -4.13
N PRO A 15 5.83 -28.37 -5.37
CA PRO A 15 6.20 -27.06 -5.88
C PRO A 15 5.46 -26.05 -5.00
N VAL A 16 6.22 -25.25 -4.24
CA VAL A 16 5.67 -24.11 -3.51
C VAL A 16 5.15 -23.16 -4.58
N ILE A 17 3.85 -23.25 -4.83
CA ILE A 17 3.13 -22.34 -5.71
C ILE A 17 3.36 -20.96 -5.12
N ALA A 18 4.17 -20.14 -5.79
CA ALA A 18 4.26 -18.73 -5.55
C ALA A 18 2.84 -18.18 -5.70
N LEU A 19 2.17 -17.98 -4.57
CA LEU A 19 0.88 -17.32 -4.51
C LEU A 19 1.06 -15.96 -5.16
N ALA A 20 0.46 -15.82 -6.34
CA ALA A 20 0.32 -14.54 -7.00
C ALA A 20 -0.26 -13.55 -5.98
N LEU A 21 0.40 -12.40 -5.82
CA LEU A 21 -0.02 -11.34 -4.90
C LEU A 21 -1.41 -10.82 -5.29
N GLU A 22 -2.46 -11.47 -4.80
CA GLU A 22 -3.79 -10.89 -4.69
C GLU A 22 -4.02 -10.53 -3.22
N PRO A 23 -3.79 -9.26 -2.82
CA PRO A 23 -4.11 -8.80 -1.48
C PRO A 23 -5.61 -8.49 -1.44
N SER A 24 -6.45 -9.52 -1.48
CA SER A 24 -7.90 -9.33 -1.44
C SER A 24 -8.44 -9.22 -0.02
N ASP A 25 -7.62 -9.53 1.00
CA ASP A 25 -8.10 -9.61 2.38
C ASP A 25 -7.09 -9.05 3.42
N PRO A 26 -7.43 -7.99 4.18
CA PRO A 26 -6.63 -7.52 5.32
C PRO A 26 -6.31 -8.59 6.36
N ALA A 27 -7.15 -9.62 6.51
CA ALA A 27 -6.88 -10.71 7.46
C ALA A 27 -5.62 -11.52 7.07
N SER A 28 -5.32 -11.63 5.77
CA SER A 28 -4.15 -12.34 5.26
C SER A 28 -2.83 -11.61 5.53
N PHE A 29 -2.87 -10.32 5.86
CA PHE A 29 -1.70 -9.55 6.24
C PHE A 29 -1.23 -9.86 7.64
N CYS A 30 -2.18 -9.90 8.56
CA CYS A 30 -1.87 -10.02 9.98
C CYS A 30 -1.40 -11.42 10.36
N SER A 31 -1.60 -12.42 9.48
CA SER A 31 -1.05 -13.76 9.66
C SER A 31 0.48 -13.83 9.56
N ARG A 32 1.16 -12.73 9.14
CA ARG A 32 2.63 -12.63 9.22
C ARG A 32 3.14 -12.69 10.66
N PHE A 33 2.34 -12.20 11.61
CA PHE A 33 2.72 -12.11 13.01
C PHE A 33 2.41 -13.42 13.73
N LEU A 34 3.29 -13.81 14.65
CA LEU A 34 3.08 -15.00 15.50
C LEU A 34 2.49 -14.63 16.86
N ASP A 35 2.67 -13.39 17.30
CA ASP A 35 2.16 -12.89 18.57
C ASP A 35 0.72 -12.39 18.44
N GLN A 36 -0.14 -12.83 19.37
CA GLN A 36 -1.57 -12.48 19.36
C GLN A 36 -1.80 -10.97 19.50
N THR A 37 -0.96 -10.27 20.25
CA THR A 37 -1.04 -8.80 20.42
C THR A 37 -0.70 -8.09 19.12
N GLU A 38 0.31 -8.56 18.39
CA GLU A 38 0.69 -8.00 17.09
C GLU A 38 -0.37 -8.28 16.01
N ILE A 39 -0.98 -9.46 16.04
CA ILE A 39 -2.11 -9.80 15.16
C ILE A 39 -3.28 -8.84 15.41
N GLU A 40 -3.68 -8.64 16.67
CA GLU A 40 -4.78 -7.75 17.03
C GLU A 40 -4.48 -6.28 16.67
N LEU A 41 -3.23 -5.83 16.89
CA LEU A 41 -2.78 -4.51 16.48
C LEU A 41 -2.89 -4.35 14.96
N CYS A 42 -2.39 -5.32 14.19
CA CYS A 42 -2.48 -5.31 12.74
C CYS A 42 -3.93 -5.25 12.26
N GLN A 43 -4.82 -6.07 12.81
CA GLN A 43 -6.24 -6.08 12.45
C GLN A 43 -6.91 -4.75 12.77
N SER A 44 -6.60 -4.16 13.93
CA SER A 44 -7.12 -2.86 14.34
C SER A 44 -6.69 -1.74 13.38
N ARG A 45 -5.43 -1.74 12.96
CA ARG A 45 -4.89 -0.75 12.01
C ARG A 45 -5.45 -0.96 10.61
N ALA A 46 -5.51 -2.20 10.13
CA ALA A 46 -6.11 -2.54 8.85
C ALA A 46 -7.58 -2.13 8.74
N ALA A 47 -8.33 -2.12 9.85
CA ALA A 47 -9.73 -1.70 9.89
C ALA A 47 -9.93 -0.18 9.99
N SER A 48 -8.93 0.57 10.45
CA SER A 48 -9.06 2.00 10.77
C SER A 48 -8.25 2.93 9.86
N GLU A 49 -7.16 2.44 9.29
CA GLU A 49 -6.26 3.23 8.46
C GLU A 49 -6.60 3.12 6.98
N ASN A 50 -6.44 4.23 6.25
CA ASN A 50 -6.66 4.27 4.83
C ASN A 50 -5.36 3.90 4.09
N ILE A 51 -5.17 2.61 3.89
CA ILE A 51 -4.06 2.06 3.13
C ILE A 51 -4.52 1.56 1.76
N ASP A 52 -3.75 1.86 0.73
CA ASP A 52 -3.92 1.21 -0.57
C ASP A 52 -3.47 -0.26 -0.44
N TRP A 53 -4.37 -1.21 -0.68
CA TRP A 53 -4.09 -2.64 -0.48
C TRP A 53 -3.00 -3.19 -1.39
N TYR A 54 -2.79 -2.59 -2.56
CA TYR A 54 -1.66 -2.96 -3.41
C TYR A 54 -0.35 -2.50 -2.77
N ALA A 55 -0.30 -1.30 -2.21
CA ALA A 55 0.86 -0.83 -1.44
C ALA A 55 1.09 -1.65 -0.17
N GLY A 56 0.02 -2.02 0.53
CA GLY A 56 0.06 -3.00 1.60
C GLY A 56 0.79 -4.25 1.13
N SER A 57 0.34 -4.87 0.03
CA SER A 57 0.93 -6.11 -0.55
C SER A 57 2.43 -6.03 -0.80
N VAL A 58 2.91 -4.91 -1.33
CA VAL A 58 4.34 -4.67 -1.52
C VAL A 58 5.06 -4.53 -0.18
N CYS A 59 4.45 -3.87 0.81
CA CYS A 59 5.00 -3.83 2.16
C CYS A 59 5.03 -5.21 2.83
N ASN A 60 4.12 -6.14 2.53
CA ASN A 60 4.21 -7.50 3.10
C ASN A 60 5.44 -8.25 2.67
N MET A 61 6.00 -7.91 1.52
CA MET A 61 7.20 -8.55 0.98
C MET A 61 8.46 -8.18 1.77
N GLN A 62 8.36 -7.23 2.70
CA GLN A 62 9.39 -6.95 3.70
C GLN A 62 9.56 -8.15 4.61
N LYS A 63 10.81 -8.64 4.72
CA LYS A 63 11.16 -9.84 5.49
C LYS A 63 11.04 -9.58 6.98
N GLU A 64 11.47 -8.40 7.44
CA GLU A 64 11.40 -8.04 8.84
C GLU A 64 10.11 -7.31 9.20
N ASP A 65 9.55 -7.61 10.37
CA ASP A 65 8.34 -6.93 10.88
C ASP A 65 8.55 -5.44 11.08
N LYS A 66 9.75 -5.03 11.51
CA LYS A 66 10.11 -3.61 11.62
C LYS A 66 10.12 -2.92 10.26
N ALA A 67 10.64 -3.59 9.23
CA ALA A 67 10.65 -3.06 7.87
C ALA A 67 9.24 -3.00 7.28
N PHE A 68 8.41 -4.01 7.54
CA PHE A 68 6.98 -3.99 7.20
C PHE A 68 6.27 -2.77 7.81
N TRP A 69 6.39 -2.56 9.13
CA TRP A 69 5.73 -1.43 9.79
C TRP A 69 6.25 -0.10 9.26
N LYS A 70 7.56 0.04 9.06
CA LYS A 70 8.14 1.24 8.44
C LYS A 70 7.57 1.50 7.04
N CYS A 71 7.40 0.46 6.24
CA CYS A 71 6.79 0.55 4.92
C CYS A 71 5.32 0.97 5.04
N TRP A 72 4.55 0.33 5.91
CA TRP A 72 3.16 0.66 6.19
C TRP A 72 2.98 2.13 6.58
N GLU A 73 3.79 2.64 7.52
CA GLU A 73 3.78 4.05 7.91
C GLU A 73 4.08 5.00 6.74
N SER A 74 4.91 4.58 5.79
CA SER A 74 5.29 5.41 4.65
C SER A 74 4.17 5.54 3.62
N VAL A 75 3.30 4.52 3.52
CA VAL A 75 2.22 4.45 2.52
C VAL A 75 0.85 4.86 3.05
N LYS A 76 0.63 4.80 4.37
CA LYS A 76 -0.66 5.20 4.96
C LYS A 76 -0.97 6.67 4.64
N ASP A 77 -2.22 6.95 4.30
CA ASP A 77 -2.72 8.28 3.94
C ASP A 77 -1.96 8.96 2.78
N LYS A 78 -1.19 8.21 1.99
CA LYS A 78 -0.48 8.72 0.81
C LYS A 78 -1.18 8.33 -0.48
N THR A 79 -1.05 9.20 -1.47
CA THR A 79 -1.36 8.85 -2.86
C THR A 79 -0.15 8.16 -3.47
N ILE A 80 -0.37 7.03 -4.15
CA ILE A 80 0.73 6.18 -4.64
C ILE A 80 0.64 6.04 -6.15
N ASN A 81 1.80 6.12 -6.81
CA ASN A 81 1.89 5.82 -8.23
C ASN A 81 1.99 4.29 -8.41
N LEU A 82 0.86 3.65 -8.72
CA LEU A 82 0.78 2.19 -8.87
C LEU A 82 1.74 1.62 -9.93
N GLN A 83 2.04 2.38 -10.98
CA GLN A 83 2.99 1.95 -12.03
C GLN A 83 4.45 1.95 -11.54
N ALA A 84 4.80 2.91 -10.69
CA ALA A 84 6.11 2.93 -10.04
C ALA A 84 6.19 1.83 -8.98
N LEU A 85 5.13 1.68 -8.18
CA LEU A 85 5.05 0.70 -7.10
C LEU A 85 5.16 -0.75 -7.59
N LYS A 86 4.60 -1.06 -8.77
CA LYS A 86 4.70 -2.39 -9.39
C LYS A 86 6.14 -2.86 -9.58
N LYS A 87 7.08 -1.92 -9.82
CA LYS A 87 8.51 -2.24 -9.99
C LYS A 87 9.19 -2.59 -8.67
N CYS A 88 8.59 -2.25 -7.54
CA CYS A 88 9.15 -2.52 -6.21
C CYS A 88 8.96 -3.98 -5.76
N VAL A 89 8.11 -4.74 -6.45
CA VAL A 89 7.94 -6.18 -6.22
C VAL A 89 9.26 -6.91 -6.46
N ASP A 90 10.01 -6.50 -7.47
CA ASP A 90 11.27 -7.10 -7.93
C ASP A 90 12.50 -6.64 -7.13
N SER A 91 12.35 -5.75 -6.14
CA SER A 91 13.48 -5.25 -5.35
C SER A 91 14.03 -6.31 -4.40
N GLU A 92 15.34 -6.50 -4.38
CA GLU A 92 15.99 -7.50 -3.52
C GLU A 92 16.34 -6.90 -2.16
N GLY A 93 15.67 -7.38 -1.11
CA GLY A 93 15.94 -6.95 0.26
C GLY A 93 15.10 -5.76 0.72
N ASP A 94 15.10 -5.58 2.04
CA ASP A 94 14.11 -4.72 2.70
C ASP A 94 14.40 -3.23 2.47
N ASP A 95 15.67 -2.83 2.50
CA ASP A 95 16.12 -1.45 2.28
C ASP A 95 15.87 -0.98 0.84
N ASP A 96 16.22 -1.80 -0.15
CA ASP A 96 16.02 -1.48 -1.56
C ASP A 96 14.52 -1.38 -1.88
N ARG A 97 13.72 -2.31 -1.34
CA ARG A 97 12.26 -2.28 -1.48
C ARG A 97 11.67 -1.05 -0.80
N GLN A 98 12.11 -0.70 0.39
CA GLN A 98 11.66 0.50 1.10
C GLN A 98 12.00 1.77 0.32
N SER A 99 13.22 1.85 -0.21
CA SER A 99 13.66 2.96 -1.06
C SER A 99 12.80 3.07 -2.32
N CYS A 100 12.51 1.95 -2.98
CA CYS A 100 11.62 1.91 -4.13
C CYS A 100 10.20 2.39 -3.79
N VAL A 101 9.60 1.88 -2.71
CA VAL A 101 8.27 2.29 -2.25
C VAL A 101 8.22 3.79 -2.01
N ASN A 102 9.23 4.34 -1.32
CA ASN A 102 9.33 5.77 -1.06
C ASN A 102 9.39 6.61 -2.35
N SER A 103 10.04 6.10 -3.40
CA SER A 103 10.09 6.77 -4.71
C SER A 103 8.75 6.72 -5.47
N ALA A 104 7.90 5.74 -5.16
CA ALA A 104 6.57 5.59 -5.75
C ALA A 104 5.49 6.44 -5.03
N LEU A 105 5.81 7.00 -3.86
CA LEU A 105 4.93 7.90 -3.14
C LEU A 105 4.75 9.19 -3.96
N THR A 106 3.50 9.51 -4.29
CA THR A 106 3.20 10.79 -4.89
C THR A 106 3.10 11.81 -3.76
N PRO A 107 3.80 12.96 -3.83
CA PRO A 107 3.55 14.03 -2.89
C PRO A 107 2.06 14.38 -2.94
N PRO A 108 1.43 14.72 -1.79
CA PRO A 108 0.03 15.08 -1.77
C PRO A 108 -0.21 16.13 -2.86
N ARG A 109 -1.15 15.86 -3.77
CA ARG A 109 -1.54 16.82 -4.80
C ARG A 109 -1.88 18.11 -4.07
N ARG A 110 -1.03 19.13 -4.21
CA ARG A 110 -1.39 20.47 -3.77
C ARG A 110 -2.71 20.81 -4.45
N PRO A 111 -3.71 21.34 -3.73
CA PRO A 111 -4.95 21.74 -4.37
C PRO A 111 -4.59 22.71 -5.51
N ALA A 112 -5.31 22.62 -6.64
CA ALA A 112 -5.03 23.47 -7.81
C ALA A 112 -5.03 24.98 -7.48
N SER A 113 -5.66 25.35 -6.36
CA SER A 113 -5.68 26.67 -5.74
C SER A 113 -4.33 27.17 -5.19
N ASP A 114 -3.38 26.28 -4.88
CA ASP A 114 -2.05 26.64 -4.37
C ASP A 114 -1.04 26.99 -5.48
N SER A 115 -1.45 26.89 -6.74
CA SER A 115 -0.72 27.47 -7.87
C SER A 115 -0.89 28.99 -7.87
N SER A 116 -0.13 29.67 -7.02
CA SER A 116 0.02 31.12 -6.96
C SER A 116 0.63 31.70 -8.24
N GLY A 117 -0.07 31.61 -9.37
CA GLY A 117 0.42 32.22 -10.61
C GLY A 117 -0.50 32.29 -11.83
N ILE A 118 -1.58 31.51 -11.96
CA ILE A 118 -2.31 31.46 -13.25
C ILE A 118 -3.84 31.59 -13.14
N PHE A 119 -4.45 31.34 -11.98
CA PHE A 119 -5.89 31.55 -11.84
C PHE A 119 -6.18 33.03 -11.57
N GLN A 120 -6.64 33.74 -12.61
CA GLN A 120 -7.22 35.07 -12.45
C GLN A 120 -8.53 34.94 -11.64
N PRO A 121 -8.72 35.74 -10.58
CA PRO A 121 -9.99 35.76 -9.87
C PRO A 121 -11.10 36.18 -10.84
N LEU A 122 -12.18 35.39 -10.90
CA LEU A 122 -13.39 35.79 -11.58
C LEU A 122 -13.89 37.08 -10.94
N LYS A 123 -13.81 38.20 -11.69
CA LYS A 123 -14.40 39.47 -11.28
C LYS A 123 -15.91 39.27 -11.23
N ASN A 124 -16.45 38.97 -10.05
CA ASN A 124 -17.88 39.05 -9.81
C ASN A 124 -18.34 40.48 -10.12
N LYS A 125 -18.99 40.68 -11.27
CA LYS A 125 -19.82 41.87 -11.46
C LYS A 125 -20.88 41.83 -10.35
N LYS A 126 -20.84 42.80 -9.44
CA LYS A 126 -21.95 43.03 -8.51
C LYS A 126 -23.23 43.14 -9.35
N PRO A 127 -24.32 42.42 -9.02
CA PRO A 127 -25.63 42.79 -9.52
C PRO A 127 -25.97 44.16 -8.91
N ASP A 128 -25.94 45.19 -9.75
CA ASP A 128 -26.40 46.53 -9.39
C ASP A 128 -27.90 46.48 -9.11
N GLN A 129 -28.22 46.70 -7.83
CA GLN A 129 -29.42 47.32 -7.25
C GLN A 129 -30.86 46.88 -7.61
N PRO A 130 -31.79 47.00 -6.64
CA PRO A 130 -33.17 46.51 -6.76
C PRO A 130 -34.05 47.39 -7.66
N LEU A 131 -34.90 46.75 -8.47
CA LEU A 131 -36.01 47.39 -9.15
C LEU A 131 -36.92 48.11 -8.12
N LYS A 132 -36.93 49.45 -8.16
CA LYS A 132 -37.94 50.27 -7.49
C LYS A 132 -39.31 49.92 -8.06
N LYS A 133 -40.20 49.38 -7.24
CA LYS A 133 -41.65 49.34 -7.51
C LYS A 133 -42.16 50.79 -7.53
N SER A 134 -42.63 51.24 -8.69
CA SER A 134 -43.44 52.46 -8.78
C SER A 134 -44.89 52.11 -8.47
N LYS A 135 -45.49 52.90 -7.59
CA LYS A 135 -46.90 52.85 -7.19
C LYS A 135 -47.72 53.74 -8.12
#